data_AF-A0A955ZHT3-F1
#
_entry.id   AF-A0A955ZHT3-F1
#
_cell.length_a   1.000
_cell.length_b   1.000
_cell.length_c   1.000
_cell.angle_alpha   90.00
_cell.angle_beta   90.00
_cell.angle_gamma   90.00
#
_symmetry.space_group_name_H-M   'P 1'
#
loop_
_entity.id
_entity.type
_entity.pdbx_description
1 polymer ?
#
loop_
_entity_poly.entity_id
_entity_poly.type
_entity_poly.pdbx_seq_one_letter_code
_entity_poly.pdbx_strand_id
1 'polypeptide(L)'
;MPDALTRLYCERCGLYRDGPGVRQVQSGRGFLPSCVVCGDALHHEAQRVSEPYPKVLLRAFLFPFQPWLLVTLAVAGVVISFARFVPVFGAAFSATIVLSLIFAIIRATAAGRDDLGLEGVDTSLAGWFHPVIRYLLTLLVAFGPAAVLALKLGYPEGAHVVLPALALGVVYLPAGIVVAAHNEGCVAPLNPIVGVQLIARIPGPYFVTLGFLALASLITVAMQLAIGALHHALSGIAFLATMFAISASLVGPVVMARMLGLLLREHGDEI
;
A
#
# COMPACT_ATOMS: atom_id res chain seq x y z
N MET A 1 -25.49 13.61 -23.29
CA MET A 1 -25.14 12.46 -22.46
C MET A 1 -23.90 11.84 -23.08
N PRO A 2 -22.70 12.19 -22.61
CA PRO A 2 -21.47 11.56 -23.08
C PRO A 2 -21.42 10.14 -22.54
N ASP A 3 -21.16 9.19 -23.43
CA ASP A 3 -21.06 7.76 -23.18
C ASP A 3 -20.15 7.48 -21.97
N ALA A 4 -20.68 6.75 -20.99
CA ALA A 4 -19.86 6.14 -19.97
C ALA A 4 -18.82 5.28 -20.68
N LEU A 5 -17.55 5.73 -20.63
CA LEU A 5 -16.39 5.07 -21.23
C LEU A 5 -16.40 3.60 -20.83
N THR A 6 -16.90 2.77 -21.73
CA THR A 6 -17.06 1.35 -21.47
C THR A 6 -15.66 0.76 -21.56
N ARG A 7 -14.99 0.65 -20.42
CA ARG A 7 -13.66 0.03 -20.34
C ARG A 7 -13.80 -1.42 -20.81
N LEU A 8 -13.05 -1.76 -21.85
CA LEU A 8 -13.04 -3.07 -22.48
C LEU A 8 -11.83 -3.84 -21.95
N TYR A 9 -12.03 -5.02 -21.37
CA TYR A 9 -10.94 -5.81 -20.79
C TYR A 9 -10.50 -6.91 -21.76
N CYS A 10 -9.18 -7.08 -21.90
CA CYS A 10 -8.59 -8.17 -22.67
C CYS A 10 -8.10 -9.26 -21.72
N GLU A 11 -8.74 -10.43 -21.72
CA GLU A 11 -8.33 -11.55 -20.85
C GLU A 11 -6.91 -12.03 -21.14
N ARG A 12 -6.52 -12.06 -22.42
CA ARG A 12 -5.21 -12.57 -22.83
C ARG A 12 -4.04 -11.62 -22.55
N CYS A 13 -4.27 -10.32 -22.65
CA CYS A 13 -3.24 -9.32 -22.30
C CYS A 13 -3.27 -8.95 -20.82
N GLY A 14 -4.39 -9.21 -20.12
CA GLY A 14 -4.59 -8.75 -18.75
C GLY A 14 -4.69 -7.22 -18.61
N LEU A 15 -5.08 -6.53 -19.68
CA LEU A 15 -5.06 -5.06 -19.75
C LEU A 15 -6.43 -4.51 -20.19
N TYR A 16 -6.85 -3.42 -19.56
CA TYR A 16 -7.94 -2.61 -20.05
C TYR A 16 -7.49 -1.86 -21.31
N ARG A 17 -8.38 -1.81 -22.31
CA ARG A 17 -8.19 -1.09 -23.57
C ARG A 17 -9.29 -0.06 -23.73
N ASP A 18 -8.89 1.12 -24.12
CA ASP A 18 -9.72 2.26 -24.45
C ASP A 18 -9.28 2.87 -25.78
N GLY A 19 -10.22 3.54 -26.45
CA GLY A 19 -10.00 4.27 -27.71
C GLY A 19 -9.13 3.53 -28.74
N PRO A 20 -7.90 4.00 -29.02
CA PRO A 20 -7.01 3.46 -30.06
C PRO A 20 -6.53 2.03 -29.79
N GLY A 21 -6.67 1.53 -28.55
CA GLY A 21 -6.34 0.15 -28.16
C GLY A 21 -7.39 -0.89 -28.56
N VAL A 22 -8.46 -0.46 -29.24
CA VAL A 22 -9.62 -1.30 -29.60
C VAL A 22 -9.77 -1.33 -31.11
N ARG A 23 -9.72 -2.53 -31.69
CA ARG A 23 -10.05 -2.78 -33.10
C ARG A 23 -11.44 -3.40 -33.18
N GLN A 24 -12.33 -2.88 -34.01
CA GLN A 24 -13.59 -3.58 -34.28
C GLN A 24 -13.38 -4.64 -35.36
N VAL A 25 -13.75 -5.88 -35.05
CA VAL A 25 -13.72 -6.99 -36.00
C VAL A 25 -15.15 -7.42 -36.29
N GLN A 26 -15.50 -7.50 -37.57
CA GLN A 26 -16.83 -7.94 -37.97
C GLN A 26 -16.97 -9.45 -37.70
N SER A 27 -17.96 -9.82 -36.88
CA SER A 27 -18.28 -11.20 -36.56
C SER A 27 -19.77 -11.43 -36.81
N GLY A 28 -20.08 -12.17 -37.88
CA GLY A 28 -21.46 -12.37 -38.34
C GLY A 28 -22.12 -11.04 -38.73
N ARG A 29 -23.22 -10.69 -38.03
CA ARG A 29 -24.00 -9.47 -38.27
C ARG A 29 -23.61 -8.29 -37.37
N GLY A 30 -22.62 -8.46 -36.48
CA GLY A 30 -22.20 -7.44 -35.53
C GLY A 30 -20.72 -7.12 -35.59
N PHE A 31 -20.32 -6.10 -34.82
CA PHE A 31 -18.93 -5.78 -34.57
C PHE A 31 -18.57 -6.22 -33.15
N LEU A 32 -17.49 -6.98 -33.02
CA LEU A 32 -16.92 -7.35 -31.73
C LEU A 32 -15.65 -6.51 -31.52
N PRO A 33 -15.51 -5.79 -30.40
CA PRO A 33 -14.24 -5.14 -30.08
C PRO A 33 -13.17 -6.22 -29.83
N SER A 34 -11.96 -6.02 -30.33
CA SER A 34 -10.81 -6.88 -30.14
C SER A 34 -9.55 -6.07 -29.82
N CYS A 35 -8.61 -6.68 -29.12
CA CYS A 35 -7.36 -6.05 -28.73
C CYS A 35 -6.43 -5.91 -29.93
N VAL A 36 -5.89 -4.72 -30.20
CA VAL A 36 -4.97 -4.50 -31.33
C VAL A 36 -3.65 -5.27 -31.19
N VAL A 37 -3.26 -5.58 -29.96
CA VAL A 37 -1.96 -6.22 -29.65
C VAL A 37 -2.02 -7.73 -29.84
N CYS A 38 -3.03 -8.40 -29.29
CA CYS A 38 -3.12 -9.86 -29.32
C CYS A 38 -4.23 -10.41 -30.22
N GLY A 39 -5.09 -9.55 -30.77
CA GLY A 39 -6.21 -9.92 -31.63
C GLY A 39 -7.40 -10.56 -30.93
N ASP A 40 -7.36 -10.71 -29.60
CA ASP A 40 -8.38 -11.42 -28.84
C ASP A 40 -9.62 -10.55 -28.60
N ALA A 41 -10.77 -11.18 -28.38
CA ALA A 41 -12.03 -10.50 -28.10
C ALA A 41 -11.91 -9.69 -26.80
N LEU A 42 -12.41 -8.46 -26.86
CA LEU A 42 -12.57 -7.63 -25.67
C LEU A 42 -13.98 -7.81 -25.14
N HIS A 43 -14.10 -8.01 -23.84
CA HIS A 43 -15.40 -8.11 -23.18
C HIS A 43 -15.70 -6.82 -22.43
N HIS A 44 -16.96 -6.39 -22.54
CA HIS A 44 -17.48 -5.38 -21.63
C HIS A 44 -17.55 -6.05 -20.26
N GLU A 45 -16.77 -5.56 -19.31
CA GLU A 45 -16.90 -5.96 -17.91
C GLU A 45 -18.17 -5.28 -17.36
N ALA A 46 -19.33 -5.78 -17.78
CA ALA A 46 -20.64 -5.14 -17.60
C ALA A 46 -21.12 -5.12 -16.14
N GLN A 47 -20.45 -5.84 -15.27
CA GLN A 47 -20.56 -5.75 -13.83
C GLN A 47 -19.40 -6.57 -13.31
N ARG A 48 -18.42 -5.95 -12.65
CA ARG A 48 -17.67 -6.68 -11.62
C ARG A 48 -18.75 -7.30 -10.74
N VAL A 49 -18.90 -8.62 -10.76
CA VAL A 49 -19.61 -9.32 -9.71
C VAL A 49 -18.80 -8.98 -8.47
N SER A 50 -19.22 -7.92 -7.77
CA SER A 50 -18.42 -7.33 -6.72
C SER A 50 -18.34 -8.38 -5.63
N GLU A 51 -17.23 -9.10 -5.57
CA GLU A 51 -16.97 -9.93 -4.42
C GLU A 51 -17.07 -9.01 -3.20
N PRO A 52 -17.68 -9.50 -2.10
CA PRO A 52 -17.84 -8.67 -0.92
C PRO A 52 -16.48 -8.14 -0.49
N TYR A 53 -16.36 -6.81 -0.36
CA TYR A 53 -15.10 -6.12 -0.10
C TYR A 53 -14.26 -6.74 1.05
N PRO A 54 -14.85 -7.19 2.18
CA PRO A 54 -14.09 -7.91 3.22
C PRO A 54 -13.39 -9.19 2.73
N LYS A 55 -14.00 -9.93 1.79
CA LYS A 55 -13.41 -11.14 1.20
C LYS A 55 -12.20 -10.79 0.33
N VAL A 56 -12.27 -9.67 -0.39
CA VAL A 56 -11.15 -9.14 -1.18
C VAL A 56 -10.00 -8.74 -0.26
N LEU A 57 -10.28 -8.03 0.84
CA LEU A 57 -9.28 -7.68 1.85
C LEU A 57 -8.66 -8.90 2.54
N LEU A 58 -9.45 -9.94 2.82
CA LEU A 58 -8.94 -11.17 3.45
C LEU A 58 -7.90 -11.87 2.55
N ARG A 59 -8.06 -11.81 1.22
CA ARG A 59 -7.06 -12.35 0.28
C ARG A 59 -5.73 -11.59 0.34
N ALA A 60 -5.68 -10.35 0.84
CA ALA A 60 -4.44 -9.61 0.99
C ALA A 60 -3.46 -10.28 1.97
N PHE A 61 -3.94 -11.09 2.92
CA PHE A 61 -3.07 -11.86 3.82
C PHE A 61 -2.27 -12.95 3.10
N LEU A 62 -2.75 -13.45 1.96
CA LEU A 62 -2.06 -14.47 1.16
C LEU A 62 -1.07 -13.84 0.18
N PHE A 63 -1.17 -12.53 -0.08
CA PHE A 63 -0.31 -11.79 -1.00
C PHE A 63 1.21 -11.95 -0.74
N PRO A 64 1.74 -11.79 0.49
CA PRO A 64 3.19 -11.92 0.75
C PRO A 64 3.76 -13.31 0.45
N PHE A 65 2.92 -14.34 0.31
CA PHE A 65 3.35 -15.72 0.06
C PHE A 65 3.45 -16.07 -1.43
N GLN A 66 3.32 -15.08 -2.32
CA GLN A 66 3.62 -15.28 -3.73
C GLN A 66 5.14 -15.51 -3.93
N PRO A 67 5.58 -16.46 -4.78
CA PRO A 67 6.99 -16.83 -4.89
C PRO A 67 7.94 -15.66 -5.21
N TRP A 68 7.54 -14.79 -6.14
CA TRP A 68 8.35 -13.62 -6.53
C TRP A 68 8.45 -12.59 -5.40
N LEU A 69 7.39 -12.43 -4.60
CA LEU A 69 7.37 -11.49 -3.48
C LEU A 69 8.16 -12.06 -2.30
N LEU A 70 8.10 -13.36 -2.04
CA LEU A 70 8.97 -14.03 -1.06
C LEU A 70 10.45 -13.81 -1.37
N VAL A 71 10.85 -13.92 -2.64
CA VAL A 71 12.21 -13.61 -3.09
C VAL A 71 12.53 -12.13 -2.83
N THR A 72 11.61 -11.22 -3.15
CA THR A 72 11.79 -9.78 -2.91
C THR A 72 11.96 -9.46 -1.42
N LEU A 73 11.16 -10.08 -0.55
CA LEU A 73 11.25 -9.91 0.91
C LEU A 73 12.53 -10.51 1.48
N ALA A 74 12.97 -11.66 0.96
CA ALA A 74 14.24 -12.26 1.35
C ALA A 74 15.42 -11.36 0.95
N VAL A 75 15.45 -10.86 -0.28
CA VAL A 75 16.49 -9.93 -0.76
C VAL A 75 16.48 -8.64 0.06
N ALA A 76 15.31 -8.03 0.28
CA ALA A 76 15.18 -6.85 1.12
C ALA A 76 15.67 -7.12 2.56
N GLY A 77 15.32 -8.28 3.12
CA GLY A 77 15.78 -8.70 4.44
C GLY A 77 17.30 -8.85 4.53
N VAL A 78 17.94 -9.41 3.49
CA VAL A 78 19.41 -9.48 3.38
C VAL A 78 20.01 -8.07 3.40
N VAL A 79 19.54 -7.21 2.50
CA VAL A 79 20.06 -5.85 2.35
C VAL A 79 19.90 -5.03 3.64
N ILE A 80 18.72 -5.10 4.27
CA ILE A 80 18.44 -4.44 5.55
C ILE A 80 19.32 -5.01 6.67
N SER A 81 19.58 -6.31 6.68
CA SER A 81 20.48 -6.94 7.67
C SER A 81 21.89 -6.36 7.58
N PHE A 82 22.42 -6.17 6.36
CA PHE A 82 23.71 -5.52 6.16
C PHE A 82 23.69 -4.03 6.49
N ALA A 83 22.60 -3.33 6.17
CA ALA A 83 22.47 -1.90 6.47
C ALA A 83 22.61 -1.62 7.98
N ARG A 84 22.20 -2.54 8.85
CA ARG A 84 22.32 -2.40 10.32
C ARG A 84 23.76 -2.21 10.84
N PHE A 85 24.79 -2.57 10.06
CA PHE A 85 26.18 -2.31 10.45
C PHE A 85 26.54 -0.82 10.44
N VAL A 86 25.72 0.03 9.82
CA VAL A 86 25.87 1.49 9.81
C VAL A 86 24.69 2.09 10.57
N PRO A 87 24.81 2.53 11.84
CA PRO A 87 23.64 2.74 12.71
C PRO A 87 22.62 3.75 12.15
N VAL A 88 23.05 5.00 11.95
CA VAL A 88 22.15 6.10 11.55
C VAL A 88 21.74 5.97 10.08
N PHE A 89 22.72 5.85 9.19
CA PHE A 89 22.46 5.75 7.75
C PHE A 89 21.74 4.45 7.40
N GLY A 90 22.07 3.34 8.06
CA GLY A 90 21.44 2.05 7.85
C GLY A 90 19.97 2.02 8.27
N ALA A 91 19.61 2.68 9.37
CA ALA A 91 18.20 2.82 9.77
C ALA A 91 17.40 3.63 8.73
N ALA A 92 17.92 4.78 8.30
CA ALA A 92 17.26 5.62 7.30
C ALA A 92 17.15 4.90 5.94
N PHE A 93 18.20 4.17 5.55
CA PHE A 93 18.24 3.36 4.34
C PHE A 93 17.25 2.20 4.39
N SER A 94 17.17 1.49 5.52
CA SER A 94 16.21 0.41 5.71
C SER A 94 14.77 0.93 5.65
N ALA A 95 14.49 2.06 6.32
CA ALA A 95 13.18 2.71 6.24
C ALA A 95 12.84 3.10 4.79
N THR A 96 13.83 3.58 4.03
CA THR A 96 13.67 3.90 2.61
C THR A 96 13.26 2.68 1.80
N ILE A 97 13.95 1.54 1.94
CA ILE A 97 13.61 0.30 1.24
C ILE A 97 12.18 -0.14 1.56
N VAL A 98 11.84 -0.17 2.85
CA VAL A 98 10.51 -0.60 3.32
C VAL A 98 9.40 0.30 2.78
N LEU A 99 9.57 1.63 2.91
CA LEU A 99 8.57 2.59 2.44
C LEU A 99 8.46 2.62 0.92
N SER A 100 9.58 2.47 0.20
CA SER A 100 9.57 2.34 -1.27
C SER A 100 8.78 1.12 -1.70
N LEU A 101 8.99 -0.02 -1.03
CA LEU A 101 8.24 -1.25 -1.28
C LEU A 101 6.75 -1.07 -0.99
N ILE A 102 6.39 -0.48 0.15
CA ILE A 102 4.99 -0.18 0.51
C ILE A 102 4.34 0.70 -0.55
N PHE A 103 4.99 1.79 -0.96
CA PHE A 103 4.43 2.72 -1.95
C PHE A 103 4.32 2.07 -3.33
N ALA A 104 5.29 1.24 -3.72
CA ALA A 104 5.23 0.48 -4.97
C ALA A 104 4.05 -0.50 -4.96
N ILE A 105 3.84 -1.24 -3.86
CA ILE A 105 2.69 -2.16 -3.72
C ILE A 105 1.37 -1.40 -3.79
N ILE A 106 1.24 -0.27 -3.08
CA ILE A 106 0.03 0.56 -3.10
C ILE A 106 -0.29 0.99 -4.53
N ARG A 107 0.68 1.58 -5.24
CA ARG A 107 0.49 2.06 -6.62
C ARG A 107 0.19 0.93 -7.60
N ALA A 108 0.95 -0.17 -7.55
CA ALA A 108 0.74 -1.32 -8.41
C ALA A 108 -0.66 -1.90 -8.21
N THR A 109 -1.05 -2.10 -6.95
CA THR A 109 -2.36 -2.66 -6.60
C THR A 109 -3.51 -1.72 -6.97
N ALA A 110 -3.36 -0.42 -6.74
CA ALA A 110 -4.35 0.59 -7.15
C ALA A 110 -4.54 0.62 -8.67
N ALA A 111 -3.46 0.43 -9.43
CA ALA A 111 -3.49 0.26 -10.89
C ALA A 111 -4.03 -1.11 -11.35
N GLY A 112 -4.37 -2.00 -10.42
CA GLY A 112 -4.85 -3.35 -10.71
C GLY A 112 -3.78 -4.34 -11.14
N ARG A 113 -2.50 -3.98 -10.98
CA ARG A 113 -1.33 -4.84 -11.24
C ARG A 113 -0.96 -5.64 -10.00
N ASP A 114 -0.49 -6.87 -10.24
CA ASP A 114 0.03 -7.75 -9.19
C ASP A 114 1.55 -7.84 -9.19
N ASP A 115 2.20 -7.37 -10.24
CA ASP A 115 3.64 -7.26 -10.37
C ASP A 115 4.15 -5.90 -9.87
N LEU A 116 5.26 -5.92 -9.13
CA LEU A 116 6.01 -4.71 -8.80
C LEU A 116 6.87 -4.35 -10.01
N GLY A 117 6.27 -3.66 -10.98
CA GLY A 117 7.03 -3.05 -12.06
C GLY A 117 8.13 -2.16 -11.47
N LEU A 118 9.39 -2.47 -11.79
CA LEU A 118 10.57 -1.65 -11.42
C LEU A 118 10.69 -0.38 -12.29
N GLU A 119 9.65 -0.07 -13.07
CA GLU A 119 9.63 1.07 -13.96
C GLU A 119 9.60 2.37 -13.17
N GLY A 120 10.57 3.25 -13.43
CA GLY A 120 10.62 4.59 -12.82
C GLY A 120 11.32 4.67 -11.46
N VAL A 121 12.20 3.72 -11.12
CA VAL A 121 13.13 3.91 -9.99
C VAL A 121 14.06 5.07 -10.32
N ASP A 122 13.83 6.22 -9.69
CA ASP A 122 14.74 7.35 -9.78
C ASP A 122 16.09 6.96 -9.16
N THR A 123 17.15 7.08 -9.95
CA THR A 123 18.52 6.77 -9.52
C THR A 123 19.16 7.92 -8.73
N SER A 124 18.47 9.07 -8.65
CA SER A 124 18.93 10.21 -7.86
C SER A 124 18.88 9.91 -6.36
N LEU A 125 19.91 10.32 -5.62
CA LEU A 125 19.94 10.21 -4.15
C LEU A 125 18.75 10.92 -3.50
N ALA A 126 18.28 12.03 -4.08
CA ALA A 126 17.11 12.75 -3.59
C ALA A 126 15.82 11.94 -3.79
N GLY A 127 15.68 11.25 -4.91
CA GLY A 127 14.56 10.35 -5.20
C GLY A 127 14.47 9.19 -4.22
N TRP A 128 15.62 8.70 -3.73
CA TRP A 128 15.64 7.61 -2.75
C TRP A 128 15.00 8.00 -1.42
N PHE A 129 15.28 9.18 -0.88
CA PHE A 129 14.72 9.58 0.42
C PHE A 129 13.27 10.09 0.35
N HIS A 130 12.72 10.26 -0.86
CA HIS A 130 11.38 10.81 -1.07
C HIS A 130 10.28 10.06 -0.29
N PRO A 131 10.22 8.71 -0.29
CA PRO A 131 9.21 7.97 0.46
C PRO A 131 9.30 8.20 1.97
N VAL A 132 10.52 8.33 2.51
CA VAL A 132 10.74 8.60 3.93
C VAL A 132 10.24 10.00 4.29
N ILE A 133 10.61 11.01 3.50
CA ILE A 133 10.20 12.39 3.73
C ILE A 133 8.67 12.48 3.69
N ARG A 134 8.03 11.90 2.66
CA ARG A 134 6.57 11.90 2.55
C ARG A 134 5.91 11.19 3.74
N TYR A 135 6.42 10.03 4.16
CA TYR A 135 5.90 9.30 5.31
C TYR A 135 6.03 10.11 6.62
N LEU A 136 7.18 10.76 6.85
CA LEU A 136 7.39 11.62 8.02
C LEU A 136 6.44 12.82 8.01
N LEU A 137 6.20 13.43 6.85
CA LEU A 137 5.22 14.50 6.71
C LEU A 137 3.80 14.00 6.97
N THR A 138 3.45 12.81 6.49
CA THR A 138 2.17 12.16 6.82
C THR A 138 2.02 11.95 8.33
N LEU A 139 3.06 11.43 9.01
CA LEU A 139 3.06 11.25 10.46
C LEU A 139 2.92 12.59 11.20
N LEU A 140 3.63 13.62 10.73
CA LEU A 140 3.55 14.96 11.29
C LEU A 140 2.13 15.53 11.17
N VAL A 141 1.47 15.36 10.03
CA VAL A 141 0.08 15.82 9.84
C VAL A 141 -0.89 15.01 10.67
N ALA A 142 -0.72 13.68 10.72
CA ALA A 142 -1.59 12.78 11.47
C ALA A 142 -1.51 13.01 13.00
N PHE A 143 -0.29 13.09 13.53
CA PHE A 143 -0.04 13.08 14.98
C PHE A 143 0.49 14.39 15.55
N GLY A 144 0.89 15.35 14.70
CA GLY A 144 1.38 16.67 15.12
C GLY A 144 0.41 17.43 16.01
N PRO A 145 -0.90 17.52 15.69
CA PRO A 145 -1.87 18.17 16.57
C PRO A 145 -1.93 17.52 17.97
N ALA A 146 -1.93 16.20 18.05
CA ALA A 146 -1.94 15.47 19.32
C ALA A 146 -0.65 15.72 20.13
N ALA A 147 0.51 15.75 19.46
CA ALA A 147 1.78 16.04 20.10
C ALA A 147 1.84 17.47 20.67
N VAL A 148 1.37 18.47 19.90
CA VAL A 148 1.30 19.86 20.37
C VAL A 148 0.37 20.01 21.57
N LEU A 149 -0.80 19.35 21.53
CA LEU A 149 -1.74 19.36 22.65
C LEU A 149 -1.16 18.67 23.89
N ALA A 150 -0.47 17.55 23.73
CA ALA A 150 0.18 16.84 24.83
C ALA A 150 1.27 17.69 25.51
N LEU A 151 2.07 18.42 24.73
CA LEU A 151 3.10 19.32 25.25
C LEU A 151 2.51 20.53 25.99
N LYS A 152 1.36 21.05 25.53
CA LYS A 152 0.73 22.23 26.14
C LYS A 152 -0.08 21.93 27.39
N LEU A 153 -0.85 20.84 27.38
CA LEU A 153 -1.78 20.50 28.46
C LEU A 153 -1.15 19.59 29.52
N GLY A 154 -0.05 18.91 29.21
CA GLY A 154 0.57 17.93 30.07
C GLY A 154 -0.29 16.68 30.30
N TYR A 155 0.30 15.69 30.97
CA TYR A 155 -0.38 14.48 31.42
C TYR A 155 -0.41 14.46 32.96
N PRO A 156 -1.55 14.16 33.62
CA PRO A 156 -2.77 13.54 33.08
C PRO A 156 -3.89 14.50 32.66
N GLU A 157 -3.83 15.78 33.02
CA GLU A 157 -4.97 16.72 32.87
C GLU A 157 -5.43 16.88 31.41
N GLY A 158 -4.51 16.85 30.44
CA GLY A 158 -4.83 16.94 29.01
C GLY A 158 -5.32 15.65 28.34
N ALA A 159 -5.36 14.52 29.05
CA ALA A 159 -5.59 13.21 28.43
C ALA A 159 -6.92 13.12 27.66
N HIS A 160 -7.97 13.78 28.15
CA HIS A 160 -9.29 13.81 27.55
C HIS A 160 -9.33 14.50 26.17
N VAL A 161 -8.36 15.37 25.86
CA VAL A 161 -8.22 16.02 24.54
C VAL A 161 -7.18 15.32 23.67
N VAL A 162 -6.07 14.89 24.29
CA VAL A 162 -4.96 14.25 23.58
C VAL A 162 -5.35 12.87 23.02
N LEU A 163 -6.10 12.07 23.78
CA LEU A 163 -6.49 10.72 23.34
C LEU A 163 -7.40 10.74 22.09
N PRO A 164 -8.47 11.57 22.03
CA PRO A 164 -9.23 11.74 20.79
C PRO A 164 -8.39 12.26 19.63
N ALA A 165 -7.48 13.21 19.86
CA ALA A 165 -6.60 13.72 18.80
C ALA A 165 -5.67 12.62 18.26
N LEU A 166 -5.13 11.77 19.14
CA LEU A 166 -4.33 10.61 18.75
C LEU A 166 -5.17 9.60 17.94
N ALA A 167 -6.40 9.32 18.37
CA ALA A 167 -7.32 8.44 17.67
C ALA A 167 -7.65 8.97 16.25
N LEU A 168 -7.87 10.28 16.11
CA LEU A 168 -8.03 10.91 14.80
C LEU A 168 -6.78 10.75 13.93
N GLY A 169 -5.59 10.86 14.51
CA GLY A 169 -4.33 10.60 13.81
C GLY A 169 -4.24 9.16 13.29
N VAL A 170 -4.62 8.17 14.11
CA VAL A 170 -4.68 6.75 13.69
C VAL A 170 -5.68 6.54 12.56
N VAL A 171 -6.87 7.15 12.64
CA VAL A 171 -7.89 7.08 11.60
C VAL A 171 -7.43 7.75 10.31
N TYR A 172 -6.69 8.87 10.39
CA TYR A 172 -6.21 9.61 9.22
C TYR A 172 -4.99 8.97 8.55
N LEU A 173 -4.11 8.32 9.31
CA LEU A 173 -2.81 7.83 8.85
C LEU A 173 -2.88 7.01 7.54
N PRO A 174 -3.79 6.04 7.37
CA PRO A 174 -3.89 5.26 6.12
C PRO A 174 -4.21 6.11 4.89
N ALA A 175 -5.16 7.04 5.00
CA ALA A 175 -5.47 8.00 3.93
C ALA A 175 -4.26 8.88 3.62
N GLY A 176 -3.54 9.34 4.64
CA GLY A 176 -2.32 10.13 4.46
C GLY A 176 -1.19 9.35 3.77
N ILE A 177 -1.06 8.04 4.02
CA ILE A 177 -0.10 7.16 3.33
C ILE A 177 -0.50 6.98 1.87
N VAL A 178 -1.79 6.80 1.59
CA VAL A 178 -2.33 6.73 0.23
C VAL A 178 -2.03 8.01 -0.57
N VAL A 179 -2.28 9.18 0.02
CA VAL A 179 -1.96 10.49 -0.57
C VAL A 179 -0.46 10.63 -0.83
N ALA A 180 0.38 10.19 0.12
CA ALA A 180 1.83 10.18 -0.04
C ALA A 180 2.33 9.22 -1.15
N ALA A 181 1.66 8.09 -1.35
CA ALA A 181 2.05 7.11 -2.35
C ALA A 181 1.74 7.56 -3.80
N HIS A 182 0.66 8.31 -4.01
CA HIS A 182 0.16 8.69 -5.34
C HIS A 182 0.64 10.06 -5.84
N ASN A 183 0.84 11.03 -4.96
CA ASN A 183 1.27 12.37 -5.40
C ASN A 183 2.77 12.41 -5.67
N GLU A 184 3.21 13.06 -6.74
CA GLU A 184 4.63 13.18 -7.10
C GLU A 184 5.40 14.20 -6.23
N GLY A 185 4.71 15.18 -5.64
CA GLY A 185 5.33 16.20 -4.79
C GLY A 185 5.76 15.68 -3.40
N CYS A 186 6.87 16.20 -2.85
CA CYS A 186 7.27 15.95 -1.45
C CYS A 186 6.24 16.51 -0.45
N VAL A 187 5.66 17.67 -0.79
CA VAL A 187 4.82 18.46 0.12
C VAL A 187 3.33 18.07 0.07
N ALA A 188 2.94 17.17 -0.83
CA ALA A 188 1.53 16.78 -0.96
C ALA A 188 0.90 16.25 0.36
N PRO A 189 1.62 15.49 1.22
CA PRO A 189 1.07 15.06 2.50
C PRO A 189 0.76 16.18 3.49
N LEU A 190 1.32 17.39 3.31
CA LEU A 190 1.05 18.54 4.18
C LEU A 190 -0.38 19.07 4.04
N ASN A 191 -1.12 18.68 3.00
CA ASN A 191 -2.50 19.08 2.81
C ASN A 191 -3.44 18.00 3.39
N PRO A 192 -3.95 18.14 4.63
CA PRO A 192 -4.83 17.15 5.24
C PRO A 192 -6.17 17.02 4.51
N ILE A 193 -6.58 18.05 3.77
CA ILE A 193 -7.90 18.12 3.14
C ILE A 193 -8.09 16.97 2.15
N VAL A 194 -7.05 16.60 1.38
CA VAL A 194 -7.15 15.51 0.40
C VAL A 194 -7.41 14.17 1.09
N GLY A 195 -6.72 13.89 2.19
CA GLY A 195 -6.94 12.67 2.98
C GLY A 195 -8.31 12.66 3.67
N VAL A 196 -8.78 13.81 4.19
CA VAL A 196 -10.12 13.92 4.79
C VAL A 196 -11.22 13.75 3.75
N GLN A 197 -11.06 14.30 2.55
CA GLN A 197 -12.01 14.12 1.44
C GLN A 197 -12.09 12.66 1.01
N LEU A 198 -10.95 11.95 0.95
CA LEU A 198 -10.93 10.51 0.70
C LEU A 198 -11.78 9.76 1.74
N ILE A 199 -11.56 10.02 3.03
CA ILE A 199 -12.32 9.39 4.12
C ILE A 199 -13.82 9.73 4.03
N ALA A 200 -14.16 10.98 3.73
CA ALA A 200 -15.54 11.46 3.67
C ALA A 200 -16.32 10.90 2.48
N ARG A 201 -15.65 10.61 1.35
CA ARG A 201 -16.28 10.04 0.16
C ARG A 201 -16.61 8.57 0.31
N ILE A 202 -15.75 7.80 1.00
CA ILE A 202 -15.89 6.34 1.13
C ILE A 202 -15.83 5.84 2.58
N PRO A 203 -16.67 6.36 3.50
CA PRO A 203 -16.52 6.11 4.93
C PRO A 203 -16.66 4.62 5.29
N GLY A 204 -17.68 3.93 4.74
CA GLY A 204 -17.93 2.52 5.03
C GLY A 204 -16.74 1.61 4.68
N PRO A 205 -16.34 1.55 3.39
CA PRO A 205 -15.17 0.78 2.96
C PRO A 205 -13.88 1.19 3.68
N TYR A 206 -13.71 2.49 3.97
CA TYR A 206 -12.55 2.97 4.72
C TYR A 206 -12.49 2.40 6.14
N PHE A 207 -13.60 2.44 6.90
CA PHE A 207 -13.64 1.87 8.26
C PHE A 207 -13.49 0.34 8.27
N VAL A 208 -14.03 -0.35 7.27
CA VAL A 208 -13.76 -1.80 7.10
C VAL A 208 -12.26 -2.02 6.89
N THR A 209 -11.63 -1.24 6.02
CA THR A 209 -10.17 -1.32 5.77
C THR A 209 -9.38 -1.04 7.05
N LEU A 210 -9.77 -0.03 7.83
CA LEU A 210 -9.16 0.26 9.15
C LEU A 210 -9.22 -0.95 10.09
N GLY A 211 -10.36 -1.64 10.17
CA GLY A 211 -10.50 -2.85 10.98
C GLY A 211 -9.54 -3.96 10.53
N PHE A 212 -9.38 -4.17 9.23
CA PHE A 212 -8.44 -5.13 8.67
C PHE A 212 -6.98 -4.74 8.87
N LEU A 213 -6.64 -3.44 8.77
CA LEU A 213 -5.30 -2.94 9.08
C LEU A 213 -4.96 -3.11 10.56
N ALA A 214 -5.91 -2.86 11.46
CA ALA A 214 -5.76 -3.13 12.88
C ALA A 214 -5.51 -4.62 13.13
N LEU A 215 -6.29 -5.52 12.52
CA LEU A 215 -6.07 -6.96 12.58
C LEU A 215 -4.69 -7.37 12.06
N ALA A 216 -4.29 -6.86 10.88
CA ALA A 216 -2.97 -7.10 10.31
C ALA A 216 -1.85 -6.61 11.24
N SER A 217 -2.05 -5.47 11.91
CA SER A 217 -1.08 -4.94 12.89
C SER A 217 -0.94 -5.86 14.10
N LEU A 218 -2.05 -6.38 14.63
CA LEU A 218 -2.04 -7.32 15.75
C LEU A 218 -1.36 -8.64 15.38
N ILE A 219 -1.64 -9.17 14.18
CA ILE A 219 -0.97 -10.36 13.66
C ILE A 219 0.54 -10.10 13.51
N THR A 220 0.93 -8.93 13.01
CA THR A 220 2.33 -8.55 12.84
C THR A 220 3.05 -8.48 14.19
N VAL A 221 2.43 -7.87 15.21
CA VAL A 221 2.99 -7.82 16.58
C VAL A 221 3.11 -9.23 17.16
N ALA A 222 2.07 -10.06 17.05
CA ALA A 222 2.11 -11.44 17.54
C ALA A 222 3.21 -12.26 16.85
N MET A 223 3.37 -12.11 15.54
CA MET A 223 4.43 -12.75 14.77
C MET A 223 5.82 -12.25 15.20
N GLN A 224 6.00 -10.95 15.44
CA GLN A 224 7.28 -10.41 15.92
C GLN A 224 7.65 -10.94 17.31
N LEU A 225 6.68 -11.11 18.22
CA LEU A 225 6.90 -11.74 19.52
C LEU A 225 7.35 -13.19 19.37
N ALA A 226 6.70 -13.96 18.50
CA ALA A 226 7.07 -15.35 18.21
C ALA A 226 8.48 -15.47 17.59
N ILE A 227 8.80 -14.57 16.64
CA ILE A 227 10.13 -14.49 16.03
C ILE A 227 11.19 -14.13 17.08
N GLY A 228 10.91 -13.21 18.01
CA GLY A 228 11.81 -12.86 19.10
C GLY A 228 12.14 -14.06 19.99
N ALA A 229 11.14 -14.86 20.34
CA ALA A 229 11.33 -16.10 21.09
C ALA A 229 12.19 -17.12 20.31
N LEU A 230 11.93 -17.29 19.00
CA LEU A 230 12.69 -18.18 18.13
C LEU A 230 14.14 -17.72 17.95
N HIS A 231 14.37 -16.41 17.86
CA HIS A 231 15.70 -15.83 17.73
C HIS A 231 16.59 -16.17 18.93
N HIS A 232 16.04 -16.12 20.15
CA HIS A 232 16.76 -16.56 21.35
C HIS A 232 17.12 -18.05 21.32
N ALA A 233 16.22 -18.90 20.80
CA ALA A 233 16.47 -20.33 20.66
C ALA A 233 17.56 -20.66 19.61
N LEU A 234 17.66 -19.84 18.55
CA LEU A 234 18.60 -20.03 17.43
C LEU A 234 19.90 -19.21 17.58
N SER A 235 20.28 -18.84 18.80
CA SER A 235 21.45 -18.00 19.07
C SER A 235 22.77 -18.53 18.47
N GLY A 236 22.88 -19.83 18.23
CA GLY A 236 24.03 -20.45 17.55
C GLY A 236 24.22 -20.03 16.09
N ILE A 237 23.18 -19.49 15.43
CA ILE A 237 23.25 -19.02 14.03
C ILE A 237 22.62 -17.62 13.92
N ALA A 238 23.11 -16.69 14.75
CA ALA A 238 22.53 -15.35 14.94
C ALA A 238 22.28 -14.57 13.64
N PHE A 239 23.16 -14.71 12.64
CA PHE A 239 23.02 -14.00 11.36
C PHE A 239 21.81 -14.50 10.55
N LEU A 240 21.69 -15.81 10.32
CA LEU A 240 20.54 -16.38 9.58
C LEU A 240 19.22 -16.12 10.33
N ALA A 241 19.23 -16.23 11.65
CA ALA A 241 18.06 -15.91 12.48
C ALA A 241 17.64 -14.43 12.33
N THR A 242 18.60 -13.50 12.24
CA THR A 242 18.33 -12.07 12.03
C THR A 242 17.76 -11.79 10.64
N MET A 243 18.34 -12.40 9.59
CA MET A 243 17.85 -12.25 8.23
C MET A 243 16.41 -12.76 8.08
N PHE A 244 16.12 -13.93 8.65
CA PHE A 244 14.78 -14.49 8.66
C PHE A 244 13.81 -13.58 9.42
N ALA A 245 14.20 -13.10 10.61
CA ALA A 245 13.38 -12.21 11.43
C ALA A 245 13.03 -10.89 10.70
N ILE A 246 14.01 -10.28 10.01
CA ILE A 246 13.79 -9.07 9.24
C ILE A 246 12.90 -9.36 8.03
N SER A 247 13.16 -10.42 7.27
CA SER A 247 12.34 -10.77 6.10
C SER A 247 10.89 -11.02 6.49
N ALA A 248 10.67 -11.75 7.59
CA ALA A 248 9.35 -12.02 8.12
C ALA A 248 8.65 -10.75 8.65
N SER A 249 9.39 -9.80 9.26
CA SER A 249 8.78 -8.56 9.76
C SER A 249 8.23 -7.65 8.65
N LEU A 250 8.67 -7.84 7.40
CA LEU A 250 8.15 -7.13 6.22
C LEU A 250 6.76 -7.62 5.77
N VAL A 251 6.35 -8.82 6.17
CA VAL A 251 5.06 -9.42 5.76
C VAL A 251 3.88 -8.53 6.17
N GLY A 252 3.87 -8.03 7.40
CA GLY A 252 2.82 -7.16 7.92
C GLY A 252 2.61 -5.88 7.10
N PRO A 253 3.65 -5.04 6.95
CA PRO A 253 3.58 -3.83 6.13
C PRO A 253 3.18 -4.10 4.67
N VAL A 254 3.61 -5.22 4.07
CA VAL A 254 3.23 -5.62 2.71
C VAL A 254 1.73 -5.92 2.61
N VAL A 255 1.17 -6.66 3.57
CA VAL A 255 -0.27 -6.93 3.63
C VAL A 255 -1.05 -5.63 3.77
N MET A 256 -0.61 -4.73 4.65
CA MET A 256 -1.24 -3.41 4.83
C MET A 256 -1.19 -2.57 3.55
N ALA A 257 -0.03 -2.52 2.89
CA ALA A 257 0.15 -1.82 1.62
C ALA A 257 -0.80 -2.36 0.55
N ARG A 258 -0.96 -3.68 0.47
CA ARG A 258 -1.89 -4.33 -0.45
C ARG A 258 -3.33 -3.95 -0.15
N MET A 259 -3.75 -3.93 1.12
CA MET A 259 -5.10 -3.51 1.51
C MET A 259 -5.40 -2.05 1.13
N LEU A 260 -4.43 -1.15 1.30
CA LEU A 260 -4.59 0.26 0.90
C LEU A 260 -4.70 0.42 -0.62
N GLY A 261 -3.91 -0.34 -1.38
CA GLY A 261 -4.04 -0.35 -2.83
C GLY A 261 -5.38 -0.94 -3.29
N LEU A 262 -5.90 -1.98 -2.63
CA LEU A 262 -7.21 -2.56 -2.93
C LEU A 262 -8.35 -1.58 -2.65
N LEU A 263 -8.28 -0.82 -1.56
CA LEU A 263 -9.23 0.26 -1.28
C LEU A 263 -9.34 1.23 -2.45
N LEU A 264 -8.20 1.67 -2.98
CA LEU A 264 -8.14 2.59 -4.12
C LEU A 264 -8.58 1.94 -5.42
N ARG A 265 -8.27 0.66 -5.63
CA ARG A 265 -8.68 -0.06 -6.83
C ARG A 265 -10.20 -0.23 -6.90
N GLU A 266 -10.82 -0.62 -5.79
CA GLU A 266 -12.26 -0.89 -5.73
C GLU A 266 -13.11 0.39 -5.69
N HIS A 267 -12.58 1.48 -5.11
CA HIS A 267 -13.33 2.72 -4.91
C HIS A 267 -12.71 3.95 -5.59
N GLY A 268 -11.77 3.75 -6.52
CA GLY A 268 -11.08 4.81 -7.24
C GLY A 268 -12.00 5.74 -8.02
N ASP A 269 -13.10 5.21 -8.56
CA ASP A 269 -14.05 5.98 -9.36
C ASP A 269 -14.95 6.91 -8.50
N GLU A 270 -14.97 6.73 -7.17
CA GLU A 270 -15.72 7.57 -6.23
C GLU A 270 -14.90 8.79 -5.71
N ILE A 271 -13.58 8.77 -5.94
CA ILE A 271 -12.57 9.73 -5.43
C ILE A 271 -12.27 10.79 -6.49
#